data_AF-A0A0K2JE34-F1
#
_entry.id   AF-A0A0K2JE34-F1
#
_cell.length_a   1.000
_cell.length_b   1.000
_cell.length_c   1.000
_cell.angle_alpha   90.00
_cell.angle_beta   90.00
_cell.angle_gamma   90.00
#
_symmetry.space_group_name_H-M   'P 1'
#
loop_
_entity.id
_entity.type
_entity.pdbx_description
1 polymer ?
#
loop_
_entity_poly.entity_id
_entity_poly.type
_entity_poly.pdbx_seq_one_letter_code
_entity_poly.pdbx_strand_id
1 'polypeptide(L)'
;MHLYSNYMNVLDNELDPEKFIELTENEYDRNKNKKYRNYMKLNLSAGYSSAGKIETAYEKLKEVDLSRKLYRERDKILYYYNEALFLITFGKKEKATEIYNKHILEEIEKIKNNKKLGEIYCSLLKVLEEMLFHENDNEKMIEILNEALKKTKAKRQNLGFKYLLATYKEKIGEIQEAMELYKEVIENGNKLYIVQEAKEKLENINRI
;
A
#
# COMPACT_ATOMS: atom_id res chain seq x y z
N MET A 1 17.33 1.21 17.09
CA MET A 1 16.88 0.56 15.84
C MET A 1 16.15 -0.77 16.11
N HIS A 2 16.33 -1.43 17.26
CA HIS A 2 15.55 -2.61 17.66
C HIS A 2 14.04 -2.37 17.87
N LEU A 3 13.65 -1.24 18.47
CA LEU A 3 12.22 -0.91 18.67
C LEU A 3 11.44 -0.77 17.35
N TYR A 4 12.08 -0.26 16.29
CA TYR A 4 11.44 -0.08 14.97
C TYR A 4 11.02 -1.40 14.32
N SER A 5 11.84 -2.43 14.47
CA SER A 5 11.58 -3.75 13.87
C SER A 5 10.44 -4.49 14.55
N ASN A 6 10.19 -4.24 15.84
CA ASN A 6 9.21 -5.00 16.60
C ASN A 6 7.77 -4.52 16.36
N TYR A 7 7.53 -3.22 16.14
CA TYR A 7 6.16 -2.75 15.89
C TYR A 7 5.74 -2.91 14.42
N MET A 8 6.65 -2.79 13.44
CA MET A 8 6.30 -3.06 12.03
C MET A 8 5.84 -4.52 11.83
N ASN A 9 6.34 -5.44 12.65
CA ASN A 9 5.86 -6.83 12.69
C ASN A 9 4.35 -6.94 13.01
N VAL A 10 3.83 -6.05 13.86
CA VAL A 10 2.40 -6.02 14.22
C VAL A 10 1.54 -5.73 12.99
N LEU A 11 1.97 -4.80 12.14
CA LEU A 11 1.24 -4.48 10.92
C LEU A 11 1.51 -5.47 9.79
N ASP A 12 2.77 -5.82 9.55
CA ASP A 12 3.16 -6.57 8.36
C ASP A 12 3.00 -8.09 8.50
N ASN A 13 3.00 -8.65 9.72
CA ASN A 13 2.92 -10.09 9.98
C ASN A 13 1.77 -10.51 10.90
N GLU A 14 1.56 -9.81 12.03
CA GLU A 14 0.38 -10.05 12.89
C GLU A 14 -0.89 -9.53 12.22
N LEU A 15 -0.76 -8.56 11.31
CA LEU A 15 -1.86 -7.98 10.54
C LEU A 15 -2.96 -7.36 11.43
N ASP A 16 -2.52 -6.67 12.48
CA ASP A 16 -3.38 -5.99 13.46
C ASP A 16 -3.19 -4.46 13.36
N PRO A 17 -3.92 -3.78 12.46
CA PRO A 17 -3.70 -2.37 12.22
C PRO A 17 -4.09 -1.48 13.41
N GLU A 18 -5.12 -1.83 14.18
CA GLU A 18 -5.52 -1.06 15.36
C GLU A 18 -4.45 -1.10 16.46
N LYS A 19 -3.93 -2.29 16.78
CA LYS A 19 -2.81 -2.43 17.72
C LYS A 19 -1.56 -1.68 17.24
N PHE A 20 -1.28 -1.73 15.94
CA PHE A 20 -0.16 -1.00 15.36
C PHE A 20 -0.33 0.53 15.48
N ILE A 21 -1.53 1.05 15.22
CA ILE A 21 -1.84 2.48 15.37
C ILE A 21 -1.62 2.90 16.83
N GLU A 22 -2.20 2.17 17.79
CA GLU A 22 -2.05 2.45 19.23
C GLU A 22 -0.58 2.51 19.65
N LEU A 23 0.23 1.52 19.25
CA LEU A 23 1.65 1.49 19.56
C LEU A 23 2.40 2.67 18.92
N THR A 24 2.06 3.01 17.68
CA THR A 24 2.72 4.10 16.94
C THR A 24 2.38 5.47 17.52
N GLU A 25 1.13 5.70 17.94
CA GLU A 25 0.70 6.95 18.60
C GLU A 25 1.38 7.12 19.96
N ASN A 26 1.38 6.06 20.78
CA ASN A 26 2.08 6.06 22.07
C ASN A 26 3.56 6.41 21.93
N GLU A 27 4.23 5.82 20.93
CA GLU A 27 5.64 6.10 20.66
C GLU A 27 5.83 7.53 20.10
N TYR A 28 4.91 8.03 19.27
CA TYR A 28 4.95 9.39 18.73
C TYR A 28 4.85 10.47 19.81
N ASP A 29 4.01 10.25 20.82
CA ASP A 29 3.80 11.18 21.93
C ASP A 29 4.96 11.20 22.92
N ARG A 30 5.56 10.04 23.17
CA ARG A 30 6.69 9.90 24.11
C ARG A 30 8.01 10.38 23.51
N ASN A 31 8.17 10.30 22.19
CA ASN A 31 9.45 10.56 21.54
C ASN A 31 9.62 12.04 21.16
N LYS A 32 10.70 12.68 21.58
CA LYS A 32 10.98 14.10 21.25
C LYS A 32 11.75 14.30 19.93
N ASN A 33 12.24 13.23 19.30
CA ASN A 33 13.04 13.30 18.09
C ASN A 33 12.15 13.63 16.87
N LYS A 34 12.30 14.85 16.33
CA LYS A 34 11.50 15.34 15.18
C LYS A 34 11.58 14.43 13.96
N LYS A 35 12.77 13.89 13.65
CA LYS A 35 12.96 13.00 12.51
C LYS A 35 12.21 11.68 12.71
N TYR A 36 12.29 11.11 13.91
CA TYR A 36 11.61 9.87 14.24
C TYR A 36 10.08 10.04 14.19
N ARG A 37 9.56 11.11 14.82
CA ARG A 37 8.15 11.49 14.74
C ARG A 37 7.67 11.68 13.31
N ASN A 38 8.51 12.22 12.43
CA ASN A 38 8.16 12.39 11.03
C ASN A 38 7.93 11.04 10.31
N TYR A 39 8.78 10.04 10.57
CA TYR A 39 8.57 8.68 10.06
C TYR A 39 7.31 8.01 10.64
N MET A 40 6.97 8.32 11.89
CA MET A 40 5.77 7.77 12.51
C MET A 40 4.48 8.25 11.85
N LYS A 41 4.45 9.48 11.32
CA LYS A 41 3.29 9.97 10.55
C LYS A 41 3.03 9.13 9.30
N LEU A 42 4.09 8.76 8.57
CA LEU A 42 4.00 7.84 7.44
C LEU A 42 3.51 6.45 7.89
N ASN A 43 4.03 5.95 9.02
CA ASN A 43 3.60 4.67 9.57
C ASN A 43 2.13 4.71 9.99
N LEU A 44 1.68 5.76 10.68
CA LEU A 44 0.28 5.97 11.05
C LEU A 44 -0.61 5.98 9.80
N SER A 45 -0.20 6.67 8.73
CA SER A 45 -0.90 6.60 7.45
C SER A 45 -1.07 5.17 6.95
N ALA A 46 0.00 4.35 6.97
CA ALA A 46 -0.08 2.94 6.59
C ALA A 46 -0.99 2.11 7.53
N GLY A 47 -0.96 2.38 8.84
CA GLY A 47 -1.81 1.73 9.84
C GLY A 47 -3.28 2.03 9.60
N TYR A 48 -3.64 3.32 9.54
CA TYR A 48 -5.01 3.79 9.28
C TYR A 48 -5.54 3.28 7.94
N SER A 49 -4.73 3.27 6.88
CA SER A 49 -5.11 2.71 5.59
C SER A 49 -5.39 1.21 5.68
N SER A 50 -4.57 0.46 6.41
CA SER A 50 -4.76 -0.98 6.62
C SER A 50 -5.99 -1.30 7.47
N ALA A 51 -6.47 -0.35 8.28
CA ALA A 51 -7.73 -0.40 9.02
C ALA A 51 -8.94 0.11 8.22
N GLY A 52 -8.76 0.53 6.96
CA GLY A 52 -9.86 1.06 6.13
C GLY A 52 -10.25 2.51 6.42
N LYS A 53 -9.51 3.20 7.29
CA LYS A 53 -9.71 4.62 7.66
C LYS A 53 -8.97 5.52 6.66
N ILE A 54 -9.39 5.49 5.39
CA ILE A 54 -8.62 6.04 4.25
C ILE A 54 -8.43 7.57 4.35
N GLU A 55 -9.46 8.31 4.76
CA GLU A 55 -9.38 9.77 4.93
C GLU A 55 -8.36 10.13 6.02
N THR A 56 -8.45 9.50 7.19
CA THR A 56 -7.49 9.69 8.28
C THR A 56 -6.08 9.29 7.87
N ALA A 57 -5.94 8.21 7.10
CA ALA A 57 -4.67 7.78 6.55
C ALA A 57 -4.05 8.84 5.65
N TYR A 58 -4.86 9.47 4.79
CA TYR A 58 -4.43 10.55 3.92
C TYR A 58 -4.04 11.80 4.71
N GLU A 59 -4.83 12.20 5.70
CA GLU A 59 -4.51 13.33 6.59
C GLU A 59 -3.15 13.13 7.29
N LYS A 60 -2.92 11.94 7.86
CA LYS A 60 -1.64 11.61 8.49
C LYS A 60 -0.47 11.60 7.51
N LEU A 61 -0.71 11.18 6.27
CA LEU A 61 0.30 11.28 5.21
C LEU A 61 0.67 12.75 4.98
N LYS A 62 -0.31 13.65 4.84
CA LYS A 62 -0.08 15.08 4.57
C LYS A 62 0.65 15.82 5.69
N GLU A 63 0.66 15.28 6.91
CA GLU A 63 1.47 15.82 8.01
C GLU A 63 2.99 15.55 7.87
N VAL A 64 3.42 14.66 6.97
CA VAL A 64 4.83 14.30 6.77
C VAL A 64 5.61 15.48 6.18
N ASP A 65 6.69 15.86 6.86
CA ASP A 65 7.64 16.87 6.39
C ASP A 65 8.67 16.23 5.45
N LEU A 66 8.64 16.59 4.18
CA LEU A 66 9.53 16.07 3.14
C LEU A 66 10.88 16.82 3.03
N SER A 67 11.17 17.73 3.95
CA SER A 67 12.46 18.42 3.99
C SER A 67 13.60 17.43 4.20
N ARG A 68 14.71 17.64 3.48
CA ARG A 68 15.91 16.77 3.52
C ARG A 68 16.46 16.54 4.94
N LYS A 69 16.17 17.46 5.87
CA LYS A 69 16.60 17.34 7.29
C LYS A 69 15.87 16.20 8.02
N LEU A 70 14.62 15.93 7.67
CA LEU A 70 13.75 14.98 8.38
C LEU A 70 13.43 13.72 7.58
N TYR A 71 13.77 13.68 6.29
CA TYR A 71 13.37 12.59 5.42
C TYR A 71 14.43 12.29 4.35
N ARG A 72 14.80 11.02 4.19
CA ARG A 72 15.75 10.63 3.13
C ARG A 72 15.05 10.66 1.78
N GLU A 73 15.77 11.06 0.73
CA GLU A 73 15.19 11.18 -0.62
C GLU A 73 14.53 9.87 -1.09
N ARG A 74 15.21 8.74 -0.92
CA ARG A 74 14.66 7.42 -1.25
C ARG A 74 13.37 7.03 -0.51
N ASP A 75 13.09 7.64 0.63
CA ASP A 75 11.87 7.37 1.41
C ASP A 75 10.69 8.20 0.86
N LYS A 76 10.96 9.23 0.03
CA LYS A 76 9.95 10.09 -0.62
C LYS A 76 9.14 9.34 -1.66
N ILE A 77 9.74 8.36 -2.33
CA ILE A 77 9.03 7.49 -3.27
C ILE A 77 7.81 6.85 -2.59
N LEU A 78 8.00 6.32 -1.37
CA LEU A 78 6.91 5.69 -0.63
C LEU A 78 5.83 6.69 -0.23
N TYR A 79 6.21 7.91 0.16
CA TYR A 79 5.26 8.97 0.45
C TYR A 79 4.41 9.31 -0.79
N TYR A 80 5.05 9.58 -1.93
CA TYR A 80 4.35 9.97 -3.15
C TYR A 80 3.53 8.83 -3.75
N TYR A 81 4.03 7.59 -3.63
CA TYR A 81 3.31 6.38 -3.98
C TYR A 81 2.00 6.26 -3.19
N ASN A 82 2.06 6.40 -1.86
CA ASN A 82 0.86 6.35 -1.02
C ASN A 82 -0.08 7.51 -1.34
N GLU A 83 0.43 8.72 -1.58
CA GLU A 83 -0.40 9.88 -1.96
C GLU A 83 -1.13 9.63 -3.28
N ALA A 84 -0.45 9.09 -4.31
CA ALA A 84 -1.07 8.75 -5.57
C ALA A 84 -2.15 7.65 -5.41
N LEU A 85 -1.88 6.60 -4.62
CA LEU A 85 -2.88 5.57 -4.34
C LEU A 85 -4.13 6.12 -3.66
N PHE A 86 -3.98 6.96 -2.63
CA PHE A 86 -5.13 7.57 -1.97
C PHE A 86 -5.93 8.45 -2.94
N LEU A 87 -5.26 9.22 -3.78
CA LEU A 87 -5.92 10.04 -4.81
C LEU A 87 -6.70 9.17 -5.81
N ILE A 88 -6.17 8.02 -6.22
CA ILE A 88 -6.91 7.04 -7.04
C ILE A 88 -8.14 6.53 -6.29
N THR A 89 -8.00 6.12 -5.02
CA THR A 89 -9.13 5.67 -4.19
C THR A 89 -10.22 6.73 -4.06
N PHE A 90 -9.85 8.02 -4.00
CA PHE A 90 -10.79 9.14 -3.97
C PHE A 90 -11.36 9.52 -5.35
N GLY A 91 -11.09 8.76 -6.41
CA GLY A 91 -11.53 9.08 -7.78
C GLY A 91 -10.85 10.31 -8.38
N LYS A 92 -9.70 10.74 -7.84
CA LYS A 92 -8.94 11.93 -8.26
C LYS A 92 -7.73 11.53 -9.12
N LYS A 93 -7.98 10.76 -10.17
CA LYS A 93 -6.94 10.14 -11.01
C LYS A 93 -6.00 11.16 -11.65
N GLU A 94 -6.51 12.29 -12.13
CA GLU A 94 -5.68 13.34 -12.75
C GLU A 94 -4.65 13.91 -11.77
N LYS A 95 -5.04 14.10 -10.50
CA LYS A 95 -4.13 14.54 -9.44
C LYS A 95 -3.10 13.46 -9.10
N ALA A 96 -3.51 12.19 -9.07
CA ALA A 96 -2.59 11.08 -8.87
C ALA A 96 -1.53 11.01 -9.99
N THR A 97 -1.96 11.21 -11.24
CA THR A 97 -1.08 11.31 -12.41
C THR A 97 -0.10 12.49 -12.31
N GLU A 98 -0.55 13.65 -11.83
CA GLU A 98 0.33 14.80 -11.59
C GLU A 98 1.43 14.45 -10.57
N ILE A 99 1.06 13.81 -9.45
CA ILE A 99 2.02 13.35 -8.44
C ILE A 99 3.03 12.37 -9.04
N TYR A 100 2.56 11.41 -9.84
CA TYR A 100 3.44 10.45 -10.50
C TYR A 100 4.47 11.14 -11.41
N ASN A 101 3.99 11.97 -12.34
CA ASN A 101 4.83 12.62 -13.34
C ASN A 101 5.82 13.62 -12.72
N LYS A 102 5.37 14.38 -11.73
CA LYS A 102 6.17 15.46 -11.13
C LYS A 102 7.16 14.96 -10.08
N HIS A 103 6.78 13.95 -9.30
CA HIS A 103 7.53 13.58 -8.10
C HIS A 103 8.08 12.15 -8.16
N ILE A 104 7.26 11.18 -8.56
CA ILE A 104 7.70 9.78 -8.55
C ILE A 104 8.78 9.54 -9.60
N LEU A 105 8.58 10.02 -10.84
CA LEU A 105 9.59 9.88 -11.91
C LEU A 105 10.94 10.52 -11.53
N GLU A 106 10.91 11.71 -10.91
CA GLU A 106 12.12 12.41 -10.46
C GLU A 106 12.88 11.59 -9.41
N GLU A 107 12.17 10.99 -8.44
CA GLU A 107 12.80 10.18 -7.41
C GLU A 107 13.29 8.81 -7.93
N ILE A 108 12.60 8.20 -8.91
CA ILE A 108 13.07 6.99 -9.62
C ILE A 108 14.40 7.27 -10.33
N GLU A 109 14.49 8.38 -11.05
CA GLU A 109 15.67 8.77 -11.81
C GLU A 109 16.90 8.91 -10.90
N LYS A 110 16.72 9.45 -9.68
CA LYS A 110 17.78 9.56 -8.65
C LYS A 110 18.31 8.21 -8.19
N ILE A 111 17.48 7.15 -8.22
CA ILE A 111 17.84 5.81 -7.74
C ILE A 111 18.08 4.79 -8.85
N LYS A 112 18.00 5.18 -10.13
CA LYS A 112 18.06 4.24 -11.27
C LYS A 112 19.32 3.35 -11.30
N ASN A 113 20.44 3.86 -10.80
CA ASN A 113 21.71 3.13 -10.75
C ASN A 113 21.86 2.26 -9.49
N ASN A 114 20.91 2.31 -8.55
CA ASN A 114 20.90 1.52 -7.34
C ASN A 114 20.00 0.28 -7.52
N LYS A 115 20.58 -0.82 -8.02
CA LYS A 115 19.86 -2.07 -8.31
C LYS A 115 18.96 -2.53 -7.16
N LYS A 116 19.46 -2.47 -5.92
CA LYS A 116 18.72 -2.89 -4.73
C LYS A 116 17.48 -2.03 -4.46
N LEU A 117 17.58 -0.72 -4.62
CA LEU A 117 16.42 0.18 -4.44
C LEU A 117 15.45 0.09 -5.62
N GLY A 118 15.97 -0.05 -6.83
CA GLY A 118 15.17 -0.29 -8.02
C GLY A 118 14.27 -1.51 -7.84
N GLU A 119 14.83 -2.64 -7.40
CA GLU A 119 14.08 -3.87 -7.15
C GLU A 119 12.97 -3.73 -6.09
N ILE A 120 13.23 -2.99 -5.01
CA ILE A 120 12.26 -2.81 -3.91
C ILE A 120 11.00 -2.09 -4.39
N TYR A 121 11.16 -1.03 -5.17
CA TYR A 121 10.02 -0.20 -5.60
C TYR A 121 9.43 -0.65 -6.95
N CYS A 122 10.17 -1.40 -7.76
CA CYS A 122 9.79 -1.77 -9.13
C CYS A 122 8.38 -2.36 -9.20
N SER A 123 8.05 -3.35 -8.35
CA SER A 123 6.72 -3.99 -8.39
C SER A 123 5.59 -3.04 -7.98
N LEU A 124 5.78 -2.21 -6.96
CA LEU A 124 4.78 -1.24 -6.53
C LEU A 124 4.53 -0.19 -7.61
N LEU A 125 5.61 0.36 -8.17
CA LEU A 125 5.56 1.40 -9.18
C LEU A 125 4.90 0.92 -10.47
N LYS A 126 5.21 -0.30 -10.94
CA LYS A 126 4.52 -0.91 -12.09
C LYS A 126 3.02 -1.03 -11.86
N VAL A 127 2.59 -1.50 -10.68
CA VAL A 127 1.17 -1.60 -10.34
C VAL A 127 0.51 -0.21 -10.37
N LEU A 128 1.14 0.81 -9.78
CA LEU A 128 0.60 2.18 -9.80
C LEU A 128 0.55 2.76 -11.21
N GLU A 129 1.60 2.58 -12.01
CA GLU A 129 1.66 3.03 -13.40
C GLU A 129 0.52 2.42 -14.21
N GLU A 130 0.27 1.12 -14.04
CA GLU A 130 -0.84 0.44 -14.72
C GLU A 130 -2.21 0.98 -14.30
N MET A 131 -2.43 1.24 -13.00
CA MET A 131 -3.66 1.89 -12.52
C MET A 131 -3.87 3.29 -13.14
N LEU A 132 -2.79 4.05 -13.30
CA LEU A 132 -2.85 5.42 -13.80
C LEU A 132 -3.05 5.52 -15.30
N PHE A 133 -2.44 4.64 -16.10
CA PHE A 133 -2.35 4.85 -17.55
C PHE A 133 -3.07 3.77 -18.36
N HIS A 134 -3.42 2.64 -17.76
CA HIS A 134 -3.90 1.46 -18.48
C HIS A 134 -5.09 0.78 -17.77
N GLU A 135 -5.97 1.57 -17.18
CA GLU A 135 -7.09 1.09 -16.34
C GLU A 135 -8.03 0.08 -17.02
N ASN A 136 -8.09 0.06 -18.35
CA ASN A 136 -8.93 -0.86 -19.13
C ASN A 136 -8.22 -2.15 -19.55
N ASP A 137 -6.92 -2.28 -19.29
CA ASP A 137 -6.13 -3.47 -19.62
C ASP A 137 -6.03 -4.39 -18.40
N ASN A 138 -7.15 -5.06 -18.10
CA ASN A 138 -7.25 -5.95 -16.96
C ASN A 138 -6.27 -7.14 -17.06
N GLU A 139 -6.01 -7.66 -18.26
CA GLU A 139 -5.09 -8.78 -18.49
C GLU A 139 -3.65 -8.40 -18.14
N LYS A 140 -3.19 -7.23 -18.59
CA LYS A 140 -1.84 -6.73 -18.28
C LYS A 140 -1.68 -6.43 -16.79
N MET A 141 -2.70 -5.88 -16.14
CA MET A 141 -2.69 -5.71 -14.69
C MET A 141 -2.56 -7.06 -13.96
N ILE A 142 -3.29 -8.09 -14.40
CA ILE A 142 -3.18 -9.46 -13.85
C ILE A 142 -1.76 -10.01 -14.01
N GLU A 143 -1.12 -9.82 -15.17
CA GLU A 143 0.28 -10.23 -15.39
C GLU A 143 1.22 -9.53 -14.39
N ILE A 144 1.13 -8.21 -14.28
CA ILE A 144 1.96 -7.40 -13.38
C ILE A 144 1.80 -7.84 -11.93
N LEU A 145 0.56 -8.10 -11.49
CA LEU A 145 0.27 -8.56 -10.12
C LEU A 145 0.84 -9.95 -9.86
N ASN A 146 0.72 -10.87 -10.81
CA ASN A 146 1.33 -12.19 -10.71
C ASN A 146 2.86 -12.11 -10.60
N GLU A 147 3.52 -11.22 -11.35
CA GLU A 147 4.95 -10.97 -11.21
C GLU A 147 5.30 -10.37 -9.83
N ALA A 148 4.50 -9.41 -9.36
CA ALA A 148 4.70 -8.76 -8.08
C ALA A 148 4.58 -9.75 -6.91
N LEU A 149 3.60 -10.66 -6.96
CA LEU A 149 3.37 -11.69 -5.94
C LEU A 149 4.57 -12.63 -5.78
N LYS A 150 5.24 -13.02 -6.88
CA LYS A 150 6.45 -13.87 -6.85
C LYS A 150 7.62 -13.21 -6.11
N LYS A 151 7.68 -11.88 -6.11
CA LYS A 151 8.78 -11.09 -5.53
C LYS A 151 8.47 -10.57 -4.12
N THR A 152 7.19 -10.50 -3.76
CA THR A 152 6.73 -9.87 -2.52
C THR A 152 6.89 -10.79 -1.32
N LYS A 153 7.69 -10.37 -0.34
CA LYS A 153 7.94 -11.14 0.89
C LYS A 153 7.10 -10.69 2.09
N ALA A 154 6.68 -9.42 2.12
CA ALA A 154 5.90 -8.90 3.23
C ALA A 154 4.47 -9.45 3.17
N LYS A 155 4.03 -10.12 4.24
CA LYS A 155 2.73 -10.82 4.28
C LYS A 155 1.57 -9.85 4.00
N ARG A 156 1.54 -8.69 4.66
CA ARG A 156 0.52 -7.65 4.41
C ARG A 156 0.46 -7.21 2.93
N GLN A 157 1.62 -6.94 2.33
CA GLN A 157 1.68 -6.51 0.93
C GLN A 157 1.23 -7.62 -0.02
N ASN A 158 1.62 -8.88 0.25
CA ASN A 158 1.21 -10.04 -0.53
C ASN A 158 -0.32 -10.17 -0.54
N LEU A 159 -0.97 -10.01 0.61
CA LEU A 159 -2.44 -10.03 0.71
C LEU A 159 -3.10 -8.87 -0.01
N GLY A 160 -2.51 -7.66 0.05
CA GLY A 160 -2.98 -6.51 -0.73
C GLY A 160 -2.95 -6.78 -2.24
N PHE A 161 -1.87 -7.38 -2.75
CA PHE A 161 -1.77 -7.77 -4.16
C PHE A 161 -2.72 -8.92 -4.54
N LYS A 162 -2.96 -9.89 -3.66
CA LYS A 162 -3.96 -10.95 -3.88
C LYS A 162 -5.38 -10.40 -3.96
N TYR A 163 -5.74 -9.51 -3.05
CA TYR A 163 -7.03 -8.83 -3.09
C TYR A 163 -7.19 -8.08 -4.41
N LEU A 164 -6.20 -7.29 -4.81
CA LEU A 164 -6.23 -6.58 -6.07
C LEU A 164 -6.33 -7.53 -7.28
N LEU A 165 -5.56 -8.61 -7.29
CA LEU A 165 -5.61 -9.62 -8.34
C LEU A 165 -7.01 -10.25 -8.46
N ALA A 166 -7.65 -10.56 -7.33
CA ALA A 166 -9.01 -11.07 -7.29
C ALA A 166 -9.99 -10.09 -7.94
N THR A 167 -9.89 -8.78 -7.63
CA THR A 167 -10.76 -7.76 -8.22
C THR A 167 -10.62 -7.65 -9.73
N TYR A 168 -9.41 -7.81 -10.28
CA TYR A 168 -9.19 -7.75 -11.73
C TYR A 168 -9.63 -9.04 -12.44
N LYS A 169 -9.42 -10.21 -11.82
CA LYS A 169 -9.95 -11.49 -12.32
C LYS A 169 -11.48 -11.50 -12.36
N GLU A 170 -12.13 -10.96 -11.32
CA GLU A 170 -13.58 -10.76 -11.28
C GLU A 170 -14.06 -9.91 -12.47
N LYS A 171 -13.38 -8.80 -12.78
CA LYS A 171 -13.75 -7.90 -13.90
C LYS A 171 -13.72 -8.58 -15.27
N ILE A 172 -12.85 -9.56 -15.48
CA ILE A 172 -12.74 -10.30 -16.76
C ILE A 172 -13.55 -11.60 -16.78
N GLY A 173 -14.31 -11.88 -15.72
CA GLY A 173 -15.16 -13.08 -15.64
C GLY A 173 -14.45 -14.34 -15.17
N GLU A 174 -13.20 -14.26 -14.70
CA GLU A 174 -12.48 -15.37 -14.06
C GLU A 174 -12.95 -15.55 -12.60
N ILE A 175 -14.24 -15.80 -12.42
CA ILE A 175 -14.93 -15.77 -11.13
C ILE A 175 -14.37 -16.80 -10.15
N GLN A 176 -14.11 -18.03 -10.60
CA GLN A 176 -13.62 -19.10 -9.72
C GLN A 176 -12.26 -18.74 -9.09
N GLU A 177 -11.32 -18.25 -9.90
CA GLU A 177 -10.00 -17.84 -9.41
C GLU A 177 -10.09 -16.60 -8.51
N ALA A 178 -10.95 -15.64 -8.85
CA ALA A 178 -11.22 -14.49 -7.99
C ALA A 178 -11.75 -14.92 -6.62
N MET A 179 -12.69 -15.87 -6.57
CA MET A 179 -13.23 -16.41 -5.33
C MET A 179 -12.17 -17.11 -4.48
N GLU A 180 -11.29 -17.90 -5.09
CA GLU A 180 -10.18 -18.56 -4.38
C GLU A 180 -9.24 -17.55 -3.74
N LEU A 181 -8.87 -16.50 -4.47
CA LEU A 181 -8.03 -15.42 -3.95
C LEU A 181 -8.72 -14.64 -2.82
N TYR A 182 -10.01 -14.32 -2.95
CA TYR A 182 -10.75 -13.66 -1.86
C TYR A 182 -10.81 -14.53 -0.60
N LYS A 183 -11.04 -15.85 -0.73
CA LYS A 183 -10.99 -16.78 0.40
C LYS A 183 -9.62 -16.77 1.07
N GLU A 184 -8.55 -16.81 0.28
CA GLU A 184 -7.19 -16.77 0.83
C GLU A 184 -6.93 -15.46 1.60
N VAL A 185 -7.40 -14.32 1.09
CA VAL A 185 -7.31 -13.02 1.78
C VAL A 185 -8.07 -13.06 3.10
N ILE A 186 -9.27 -13.65 3.14
CA ILE A 186 -10.09 -13.75 4.35
C ILE A 186 -9.43 -14.63 5.41
N GLU A 187 -8.93 -15.79 5.00
CA GLU A 187 -8.30 -16.77 5.89
C GLU A 187 -7.01 -16.24 6.50
N ASN A 188 -6.23 -15.48 5.73
CA ASN A 188 -4.87 -15.09 6.11
C ASN A 188 -4.73 -13.61 6.51
N GLY A 189 -5.74 -12.78 6.26
CA GLY A 189 -5.70 -11.33 6.43
C GLY A 189 -5.98 -10.81 7.83
N ASN A 190 -6.43 -11.67 8.75
CA ASN A 190 -6.71 -11.32 10.15
C ASN A 190 -7.61 -10.07 10.29
N LYS A 191 -7.06 -8.94 10.78
CA LYS A 191 -7.80 -7.70 11.05
C LYS A 191 -7.62 -6.62 9.98
N LEU A 192 -7.01 -6.94 8.83
CA LEU A 192 -6.94 -5.99 7.74
C LEU A 192 -8.33 -5.68 7.19
N TYR A 193 -8.58 -4.43 6.84
CA TYR A 193 -9.85 -4.00 6.25
C TYR A 193 -10.22 -4.76 4.97
N ILE A 194 -9.23 -5.13 4.15
CA ILE A 194 -9.45 -5.93 2.93
C ILE A 194 -10.09 -7.30 3.18
N VAL A 195 -10.06 -7.81 4.41
CA VAL A 195 -10.79 -9.04 4.79
C VAL A 195 -12.28 -8.81 4.73
N GLN A 196 -12.76 -7.66 5.19
CA GLN A 196 -14.18 -7.34 5.17
C GLN A 196 -14.65 -7.11 3.74
N GLU A 197 -13.89 -6.35 2.95
CA GLU A 197 -14.15 -6.15 1.53
C GLU A 197 -14.21 -7.49 0.76
N ALA A 198 -13.25 -8.39 1.00
CA ALA A 198 -13.24 -9.70 0.36
C ALA A 198 -14.45 -10.56 0.73
N LYS A 199 -14.96 -10.47 1.98
CA LYS A 199 -16.20 -11.16 2.39
C LYS A 199 -17.39 -10.64 1.61
N GLU A 200 -17.54 -9.32 1.55
CA GLU A 200 -18.65 -8.67 0.82
C GLU A 200 -18.60 -9.02 -0.67
N LYS A 201 -17.41 -9.03 -1.27
CA LYS A 201 -17.20 -9.49 -2.65
C LYS A 201 -17.64 -10.94 -2.87
N LEU A 202 -17.21 -11.86 -2.00
CA LEU A 202 -17.63 -13.27 -2.09
C LEU A 202 -19.14 -13.46 -1.92
N GLU A 203 -19.76 -12.76 -0.97
CA GLU A 203 -21.20 -12.83 -0.79
C GLU A 203 -21.95 -12.34 -2.03
N ASN A 204 -21.50 -11.26 -2.65
CA ASN A 204 -22.11 -10.72 -3.87
C ASN A 204 -21.96 -11.68 -5.04
N ILE A 205 -20.79 -12.30 -5.21
CA ILE A 205 -20.57 -13.31 -6.26
C ILE A 205 -21.49 -14.52 -6.07
N ASN A 206 -21.65 -15.01 -4.84
CA ASN A 206 -22.51 -16.17 -4.54
C ASN A 206 -24.02 -15.91 -4.66
N ARG A 207 -24.43 -14.64 -4.78
CA ARG A 207 -25.84 -14.25 -4.97
C ARG A 207 -26.25 -14.15 -6.45
N ILE A 208 -25.28 -14.22 -7.37
CA ILE A 208 -25.48 -14.23 -8.82
C ILE A 208 -25.70 -15.66 -9.29
#